data_AF-A0A7V4SMF9-F1
#
_entry.id   AF-A0A7V4SMF9-F1
#
_cell.length_a   1.000
_cell.length_b   1.000
_cell.length_c   1.000
_cell.angle_alpha   90.00
_cell.angle_beta   90.00
_cell.angle_gamma   90.00
#
_symmetry.space_group_name_H-M   'P 1'
#
loop_
_entity.id
_entity.type
_entity.pdbx_description
1 polymer ?
#
loop_
_entity_poly.entity_id
_entity_poly.type
_entity_poly.pdbx_seq_one_letter_code
_entity_poly.pdbx_strand_id
1 'polypeptide(L)'
;MRGEKGFTLIEVLIVVAIIAILAAIMIPSLFSAIHRAKQKRAMSEIRGLATACNSYSTDTNIYPLANTSWQDTDVVIPVGELAPYYIKEVPNPDPWDIKYQYSTTDTGSDFALRSMGKGGQDDGETFASSVNAAPSATLCLENDIVWVNGGFVLWPEGKQRKCD
;
A
#
# COMPACT_ATOMS: atom_id res chain seq x y z
N MET A 1 -49.13 21.33 -32.55
CA MET A 1 -48.72 19.96 -32.19
C MET A 1 -47.20 19.96 -32.13
N ARG A 2 -46.63 19.72 -30.94
CA ARG A 2 -45.17 19.71 -30.72
C ARG A 2 -44.62 18.44 -31.37
N GLY A 3 -43.77 18.58 -32.38
CA GLY A 3 -43.12 17.45 -33.03
C GLY A 3 -42.14 16.80 -32.06
N GLU A 4 -42.52 15.65 -31.52
CA GLU A 4 -41.62 14.78 -30.76
C GLU A 4 -40.60 14.21 -31.75
N LYS A 5 -39.37 14.73 -31.70
CA LYS A 5 -38.24 14.19 -32.47
C LYS A 5 -37.86 12.86 -31.81
N GLY A 6 -38.22 11.75 -32.47
CA GLY A 6 -37.80 10.41 -32.04
C GLY A 6 -36.29 10.24 -32.19
N PHE A 7 -35.67 9.65 -31.18
CA PHE A 7 -34.26 9.25 -31.20
C PHE A 7 -34.03 8.21 -32.30
N THR A 8 -33.05 8.41 -33.17
CA THR A 8 -32.75 7.41 -34.20
C THR A 8 -31.81 6.33 -33.62
N LEU A 9 -32.05 5.06 -33.97
CA LEU A 9 -31.19 3.96 -33.54
C LEU A 9 -29.74 4.14 -34.01
N ILE A 10 -29.55 4.74 -35.19
CA ILE A 10 -28.22 4.98 -35.76
C ILE A 10 -27.44 6.03 -34.98
N GLU A 11 -28.12 7.04 -34.43
CA GLU A 11 -27.51 8.10 -33.62
C GLU A 11 -27.00 7.54 -32.28
N VAL A 12 -27.76 6.65 -31.64
CA VAL A 12 -27.27 5.92 -30.46
C VAL A 12 -26.10 5.01 -30.82
N LEU A 13 -26.17 4.29 -31.95
CA LEU A 13 -25.16 3.33 -32.37
C LEU A 13 -23.80 3.98 -32.62
N ILE A 14 -23.77 5.13 -33.30
CA ILE A 14 -22.52 5.86 -33.55
C ILE A 14 -21.93 6.39 -32.24
N VAL A 15 -22.78 6.89 -31.32
CA VAL A 15 -22.33 7.42 -30.03
C VAL A 15 -21.67 6.32 -29.19
N VAL A 16 -22.30 5.16 -29.05
CA VAL A 16 -21.70 4.05 -28.28
C VAL A 16 -20.44 3.50 -28.95
N ALA A 17 -20.37 3.51 -30.28
CA ALA A 17 -19.16 3.11 -31.01
C ALA A 17 -17.97 4.05 -30.71
N ILE A 18 -18.18 5.37 -30.72
CA ILE A 18 -17.13 6.35 -30.38
C ILE A 18 -16.71 6.20 -28.91
N ILE A 19 -17.67 6.06 -27.98
CA ILE A 19 -17.37 5.84 -26.56
C ILE A 19 -16.54 4.56 -26.36
N ALA A 20 -16.85 3.48 -27.07
CA ALA A 20 -16.10 2.22 -26.98
C ALA A 20 -14.64 2.38 -27.43
N ILE A 21 -14.39 3.11 -28.52
CA ILE A 21 -13.03 3.38 -29.02
C ILE A 21 -12.23 4.21 -28.00
N LEU A 22 -12.83 5.29 -27.47
CA LEU A 22 -12.19 6.13 -26.47
C LEU A 22 -11.88 5.34 -25.19
N ALA A 23 -12.83 4.53 -24.72
CA ALA A 23 -12.66 3.70 -23.53
C ALA A 23 -11.52 2.68 -23.71
N ALA A 24 -11.42 2.03 -24.88
CA ALA A 24 -10.39 1.03 -25.16
C ALA A 24 -8.96 1.58 -25.01
N ILE A 25 -8.72 2.84 -25.39
CA ILE A 25 -7.40 3.47 -25.28
C ILE A 25 -7.14 3.97 -23.85
N MET A 26 -8.18 4.47 -23.17
CA MET A 26 -8.05 5.11 -21.86
C MET A 26 -7.88 4.11 -20.72
N ILE A 27 -8.65 3.01 -20.71
CA ILE A 27 -8.75 2.07 -19.59
C ILE A 27 -7.39 1.52 -19.11
N PRO A 28 -6.47 1.05 -19.99
CA PRO A 28 -5.17 0.51 -19.54
C PRO A 28 -4.31 1.55 -18.81
N SER A 29 -4.35 2.81 -19.27
CA SER A 29 -3.60 3.91 -18.64
C SER A 29 -4.15 4.25 -17.26
N LEU A 30 -5.48 4.19 -17.10
CA LEU A 30 -6.15 4.45 -15.83
C LEU A 30 -5.80 3.41 -14.77
N PHE A 31 -5.81 2.12 -15.11
CA PHE A 31 -5.41 1.07 -14.15
C PHE A 31 -3.98 1.25 -13.63
N SER A 32 -3.05 1.59 -14.53
CA SER A 32 -1.65 1.87 -14.15
C SER A 32 -1.53 3.07 -13.21
N ALA A 33 -2.34 4.13 -13.44
CA ALA A 33 -2.36 5.31 -12.60
C ALA A 33 -2.95 5.02 -11.21
N ILE A 34 -4.05 4.26 -11.13
CA ILE A 34 -4.66 3.84 -9.86
C ILE A 34 -3.66 3.03 -9.03
N HIS A 35 -2.96 2.08 -9.65
CA HIS A 35 -1.98 1.27 -8.96
C HIS A 35 -0.81 2.07 -8.38
N ARG A 36 -0.29 3.06 -9.14
CA ARG A 36 0.73 3.98 -8.62
C ARG A 36 0.20 4.87 -7.50
N ALA A 37 -1.05 5.29 -7.59
CA ALA A 37 -1.70 6.07 -6.53
C ALA A 37 -1.81 5.25 -5.24
N LYS A 38 -2.18 3.96 -5.34
CA LYS A 38 -2.19 3.01 -4.22
C LYS A 38 -0.81 2.85 -3.59
N GLN A 39 0.23 2.62 -4.38
CA GLN A 39 1.61 2.53 -3.90
C GLN A 39 2.06 3.80 -3.15
N LYS A 40 1.82 4.99 -3.74
CA LYS A 40 2.15 6.26 -3.09
C LYS A 40 1.39 6.46 -1.79
N ARG A 41 0.12 6.07 -1.76
CA ARG A 41 -0.72 6.12 -0.57
C ARG A 41 -0.16 5.21 0.52
N ALA A 42 0.15 3.96 0.20
CA ALA A 42 0.73 3.01 1.14
C ALA A 42 2.08 3.51 1.71
N MET A 43 2.95 4.06 0.87
CA MET A 43 4.20 4.68 1.36
C MET A 43 3.95 5.88 2.28
N SER A 44 2.91 6.67 2.03
CA SER A 44 2.54 7.79 2.89
C SER A 44 1.98 7.31 4.23
N GLU A 45 1.13 6.30 4.22
CA GLU A 45 0.54 5.66 5.41
C GLU A 45 1.65 5.03 6.27
N ILE A 46 2.59 4.31 5.67
CA ILE A 46 3.79 3.75 6.35
C ILE A 46 4.64 4.86 6.97
N ARG A 47 4.89 5.98 6.29
CA ARG A 47 5.62 7.12 6.87
C ARG A 47 4.89 7.72 8.07
N GLY A 48 3.56 7.83 7.99
CA GLY A 48 2.74 8.30 9.10
C GLY A 48 2.85 7.39 10.31
N LEU A 49 2.76 6.08 10.10
CA LEU A 49 2.95 5.06 11.12
C LEU A 49 4.36 5.08 11.72
N ALA A 50 5.39 5.15 10.88
CA ALA A 50 6.78 5.25 11.34
C ALA A 50 7.00 6.49 12.21
N THR A 51 6.40 7.61 11.83
CA THR A 51 6.46 8.86 12.62
C THR A 51 5.80 8.68 13.99
N ALA A 52 4.67 7.98 14.05
CA ALA A 52 3.99 7.66 15.29
C ALA A 52 4.83 6.74 16.19
N CYS A 53 5.41 5.69 15.63
CA CYS A 53 6.34 4.79 16.34
C CYS A 53 7.57 5.53 16.88
N ASN A 54 8.16 6.43 16.09
CA ASN A 54 9.29 7.25 16.52
C ASN A 54 8.91 8.20 17.66
N SER A 55 7.70 8.77 17.61
CA SER A 55 7.19 9.65 18.67
C SER A 55 6.96 8.85 19.97
N TYR A 56 6.38 7.65 19.87
CA TYR A 56 6.22 6.73 21.00
C TYR A 56 7.58 6.35 21.62
N SER A 57 8.57 6.02 20.79
CA SER A 57 9.93 5.70 21.24
C SER A 57 10.64 6.88 21.90
N THR A 58 10.36 8.10 21.43
CA THR A 58 10.90 9.32 22.08
C THR A 58 10.41 9.47 23.51
N ASP A 59 9.16 9.08 23.80
CA ASP A 59 8.57 9.19 25.13
C ASP A 59 8.92 8.01 26.06
N THR A 60 8.97 6.79 25.50
CA THR A 60 9.09 5.55 26.28
C THR A 60 10.48 4.91 26.22
N ASN A 61 11.37 5.43 25.37
CA ASN A 61 12.69 4.87 25.01
C ASN A 61 12.65 3.50 24.32
N ILE A 62 11.47 2.98 23.98
CA ILE A 62 11.28 1.72 23.27
C ILE A 62 10.22 1.90 22.19
N TYR A 63 10.34 1.18 21.08
CA TYR A 63 9.23 1.06 20.15
C TYR A 63 8.11 0.19 20.74
N PRO A 64 6.85 0.39 20.32
CA PRO A 64 5.72 -0.43 20.75
C PRO A 64 6.02 -1.92 20.62
N LEU A 65 5.87 -2.69 21.69
CA LEU A 65 6.21 -4.11 21.64
C LEU A 65 5.12 -4.87 20.86
N ALA A 66 5.50 -5.46 19.72
CA ALA A 66 4.71 -6.49 19.09
C ALA A 66 4.99 -7.82 19.82
N ASN A 67 3.95 -8.57 20.12
CA ASN A 67 4.04 -9.90 20.75
C ASN A 67 4.59 -10.99 19.81
N THR A 68 5.20 -10.60 18.70
CA THR A 68 5.62 -11.47 17.61
C THR A 68 7.03 -11.11 17.18
N SER A 69 7.89 -12.12 17.09
CA SER A 69 9.18 -11.98 16.45
C SER A 69 9.00 -11.76 14.93
N TRP A 70 10.07 -11.33 14.24
CA TRP A 70 10.14 -11.05 12.80
C TRP A 70 9.57 -12.11 11.84
N GLN A 71 9.15 -13.27 12.36
CA GLN A 71 8.71 -14.46 11.62
C GLN A 71 7.18 -14.65 11.59
N ASP A 72 6.41 -13.92 12.40
CA ASP A 72 4.96 -14.08 12.39
C ASP A 72 4.34 -13.34 11.19
N THR A 73 3.23 -13.85 10.66
CA THR A 73 2.54 -13.31 9.48
C THR A 73 1.27 -12.54 9.86
N ASP A 74 0.71 -12.76 11.05
CA ASP A 74 -0.43 -12.00 11.57
C ASP A 74 0.02 -10.86 12.50
N VAL A 75 1.04 -10.13 12.05
CA VAL A 75 1.64 -9.08 12.86
C VAL A 75 0.77 -7.82 12.79
N VAL A 76 0.09 -7.51 13.89
CA VAL A 76 -0.86 -6.38 13.94
C VAL A 76 -0.20 -5.14 14.53
N ILE A 77 -0.45 -3.97 13.94
CA ILE A 77 -0.04 -2.68 14.49
C ILE A 77 -0.62 -2.52 15.92
N PRO A 78 0.18 -2.12 16.93
CA PRO A 78 -0.29 -1.90 18.29
C PRO A 78 -1.13 -0.61 18.38
N VAL A 79 -2.38 -0.70 17.92
CA VAL A 79 -3.30 0.46 17.81
C VAL A 79 -3.53 1.15 19.15
N GLY A 80 -3.62 0.39 20.25
CA GLY A 80 -3.87 0.95 21.58
C GLY A 80 -2.69 1.74 22.16
N GLU A 81 -1.47 1.51 21.67
CA GLU A 81 -0.28 2.25 22.09
C GLU A 81 -0.07 3.49 21.23
N LEU A 82 -0.37 3.40 19.93
CA LEU A 82 -0.14 4.48 18.97
C LEU A 82 -1.29 5.47 18.87
N ALA A 83 -2.54 5.02 18.90
CA ALA A 83 -3.71 5.87 18.77
C ALA A 83 -4.46 6.01 20.11
N PRO A 84 -5.01 7.20 20.42
CA PRO A 84 -5.07 8.40 19.59
C PRO A 84 -3.88 9.38 19.77
N TYR A 85 -2.91 9.05 20.64
CA TYR A 85 -1.91 10.01 21.11
C TYR A 85 -0.80 10.32 20.09
N TYR A 86 -0.28 9.32 19.39
CA TYR A 86 0.82 9.45 18.42
C TYR A 86 0.34 9.49 16.97
N ILE A 87 -0.83 8.92 16.71
CA ILE A 87 -1.56 9.04 15.45
C ILE A 87 -3.06 9.10 15.72
N LYS A 88 -3.79 9.93 14.97
CA LYS A 88 -5.24 10.07 15.15
C LYS A 88 -5.96 8.74 14.98
N GLU A 89 -5.70 8.08 13.86
CA GLU A 89 -6.29 6.80 13.46
C GLU A 89 -5.21 6.02 12.71
N VAL A 90 -5.02 4.75 13.07
CA VAL A 90 -4.11 3.86 12.36
C VAL A 90 -4.71 3.53 11.00
N PRO A 91 -4.03 3.83 9.87
CA PRO A 91 -4.48 3.40 8.55
C PRO A 91 -4.45 1.87 8.49
N ASN A 92 -5.63 1.26 8.49
CA ASN A 92 -5.82 -0.17 8.34
C ASN A 92 -7.23 -0.42 7.76
N PRO A 93 -7.40 -1.12 6.64
CA PRO A 93 -6.37 -1.81 5.84
C PRO A 93 -5.60 -0.87 4.89
N ASP A 94 -4.58 -1.42 4.25
CA ASP A 94 -3.79 -0.75 3.21
C ASP A 94 -4.62 -0.53 1.91
N PRO A 95 -4.07 0.15 0.89
CA PRO A 95 -4.79 0.44 -0.36
C PRO A 95 -5.22 -0.79 -1.17
N TRP A 96 -4.77 -1.99 -0.81
CA TRP A 96 -5.14 -3.27 -1.41
C TRP A 96 -6.02 -4.13 -0.51
N ASP A 97 -6.55 -3.55 0.57
CA ASP A 97 -7.41 -4.23 1.55
C ASP A 97 -6.68 -5.30 2.36
N ILE A 98 -5.35 -5.16 2.48
CA ILE A 98 -4.48 -6.06 3.25
C ILE A 98 -4.02 -5.32 4.51
N LYS A 99 -3.89 -6.02 5.64
CA LYS A 99 -3.41 -5.42 6.88
C LYS A 99 -1.92 -5.08 6.75
N TYR A 100 -1.52 -3.95 7.32
CA TYR A 100 -0.10 -3.66 7.53
C TYR A 100 0.50 -4.62 8.57
N GLN A 101 1.73 -5.04 8.32
CA GLN A 101 2.53 -5.85 9.24
C GLN A 101 3.51 -4.95 10.02
N TYR A 102 3.67 -5.22 11.32
CA TYR A 102 4.52 -4.41 12.23
C TYR A 102 5.39 -5.25 13.17
N SER A 103 6.67 -5.47 12.88
CA SER A 103 7.53 -6.25 13.77
C SER A 103 8.44 -5.34 14.57
N THR A 104 8.81 -5.77 15.76
CA THR A 104 9.85 -5.14 16.56
C THR A 104 10.76 -6.21 17.14
N THR A 105 11.96 -5.81 17.55
CA THR A 105 12.85 -6.68 18.33
C THR A 105 12.27 -6.88 19.73
N ASP A 106 12.59 -7.99 20.41
CA ASP A 106 12.13 -8.30 21.77
C ASP A 106 12.42 -7.19 22.80
N THR A 107 13.43 -6.35 22.53
CA THR A 107 13.84 -5.21 23.35
C THR A 107 13.17 -3.89 22.97
N GLY A 108 12.41 -3.84 21.87
CA GLY A 108 11.85 -2.60 21.33
C GLY A 108 12.89 -1.63 20.79
N SER A 109 14.12 -2.09 20.47
CA SER A 109 15.18 -1.22 19.93
C SER A 109 14.97 -0.84 18.47
N ASP A 110 14.35 -1.75 17.72
CA ASP A 110 14.19 -1.65 16.27
C ASP A 110 12.78 -2.06 15.88
N PHE A 111 12.29 -1.52 14.77
CA PHE A 111 11.00 -1.89 14.22
C PHE A 111 10.99 -1.89 12.69
N ALA A 112 10.04 -2.63 12.13
CA ALA A 112 9.70 -2.53 10.73
C ALA A 112 8.20 -2.51 10.49
N LEU A 113 7.84 -1.91 9.36
CA LEU A 113 6.50 -1.88 8.81
C LEU A 113 6.53 -2.46 7.40
N ARG A 114 5.54 -3.30 7.07
CA ARG A 114 5.38 -3.86 5.72
C ARG A 114 3.93 -3.75 5.24
N SER A 115 3.78 -3.42 3.97
CA SER A 115 2.58 -3.70 3.18
C SER A 115 2.94 -4.74 2.13
N MET A 116 2.09 -5.76 1.97
CA MET A 116 2.29 -6.83 0.98
C MET A 116 1.98 -6.40 -0.46
N GLY A 117 1.74 -5.10 -0.67
CA GLY A 117 1.40 -4.55 -1.98
C GLY A 117 0.16 -5.22 -2.58
N LYS A 118 0.14 -5.34 -3.92
CA LYS A 118 -0.95 -6.01 -4.63
C LYS A 118 -0.90 -7.54 -4.50
N GLY A 119 0.29 -8.10 -4.24
CA GLY A 119 0.52 -9.55 -4.24
C GLY A 119 -0.31 -10.28 -3.20
N GLY A 120 -0.45 -9.68 -2.00
CA GLY A 120 -1.40 -10.09 -0.95
C GLY A 120 -1.28 -11.52 -0.42
N GLN A 121 -0.34 -12.31 -0.92
CA GLN A 121 -0.01 -13.65 -0.50
C GLN A 121 1.50 -13.78 -0.51
N ASP A 122 2.04 -14.50 0.49
CA ASP A 122 3.45 -14.82 0.60
C ASP A 122 3.98 -15.30 -0.78
N ASP A 123 4.69 -14.43 -1.48
CA ASP A 123 5.45 -14.68 -2.70
C ASP A 123 6.67 -15.59 -2.44
N GLY A 124 6.64 -16.32 -1.33
CA GLY A 124 7.79 -16.98 -0.72
C GLY A 124 8.61 -16.06 0.18
N GLU A 125 8.38 -14.74 0.18
CA GLU A 125 9.08 -13.81 1.07
C GLU A 125 8.31 -13.62 2.39
N THR A 126 8.89 -14.17 3.45
CA THR A 126 8.46 -13.88 4.82
C THR A 126 8.73 -12.42 5.18
N PHE A 127 8.03 -11.90 6.18
CA PHE A 127 8.35 -10.57 6.70
C PHE A 127 9.82 -10.47 7.13
N ALA A 128 10.37 -11.52 7.77
CA ALA A 128 11.78 -11.64 8.14
C ALA A 128 12.76 -11.48 6.96
N SER A 129 12.48 -12.07 5.79
CA SER A 129 13.34 -11.92 4.62
C SER A 129 13.27 -10.50 4.05
N SER A 130 12.09 -9.88 4.10
CA SER A 130 11.86 -8.54 3.55
C SER A 130 12.52 -7.41 4.37
N VAL A 131 12.64 -7.57 5.69
CA VAL A 131 13.27 -6.59 6.59
C VAL A 131 14.80 -6.66 6.58
N ASN A 132 15.35 -7.83 6.25
CA ASN A 132 16.79 -8.06 6.10
C ASN A 132 17.26 -7.90 4.65
N ALA A 133 16.36 -7.52 3.73
CA ALA A 133 16.69 -7.27 2.35
C ALA A 133 17.65 -6.07 2.22
N ALA A 134 18.50 -6.10 1.19
CA ALA A 134 19.29 -4.92 0.84
C ALA A 134 18.34 -3.81 0.33
N PRO A 135 18.56 -2.53 0.69
CA PRO A 135 17.75 -1.43 0.19
C PRO A 135 17.69 -1.44 -1.34
N SER A 136 16.50 -1.63 -1.90
CA SER A 136 16.31 -1.84 -3.33
C SER A 136 14.99 -1.23 -3.80
N ALA A 137 15.10 -0.43 -4.85
CA ALA A 137 13.97 0.11 -5.57
C ALA A 137 13.33 -0.98 -6.44
N THR A 138 12.08 -1.30 -6.16
CA THR A 138 11.36 -2.32 -6.91
C THR A 138 10.62 -1.71 -8.11
N LEU A 139 10.82 -2.30 -9.29
CA LEU A 139 10.07 -1.99 -10.51
C LEU A 139 8.76 -2.78 -10.62
N CYS A 140 8.49 -3.64 -9.64
CA CYS A 140 7.46 -4.65 -9.67
C CYS A 140 6.25 -4.20 -8.85
N LEU A 141 5.06 -4.26 -9.47
CA LEU A 141 3.84 -3.73 -8.86
C LEU A 141 3.32 -4.58 -7.69
N GLU A 142 3.64 -5.87 -7.71
CA GLU A 142 3.13 -6.86 -6.77
C GLU A 142 4.02 -7.01 -5.53
N ASN A 143 5.24 -6.48 -5.57
CA ASN A 143 6.18 -6.56 -4.45
C ASN A 143 5.78 -5.70 -3.26
N ASP A 144 6.35 -6.07 -2.14
CA ASP A 144 6.15 -5.42 -0.86
C ASP A 144 6.74 -4.03 -0.78
N ILE A 145 6.19 -3.27 0.16
CA ILE A 145 6.71 -1.99 0.60
C ILE A 145 7.14 -2.15 2.04
N VAL A 146 8.44 -2.04 2.30
CA VAL A 146 9.04 -2.33 3.61
C VAL A 146 9.81 -1.13 4.11
N TRP A 147 9.55 -0.77 5.37
CA TRP A 147 10.24 0.26 6.12
C TRP A 147 10.94 -0.35 7.32
N VAL A 148 12.19 0.02 7.57
CA VAL A 148 12.98 -0.43 8.73
C VAL A 148 13.68 0.79 9.33
N ASN A 149 13.52 1.00 10.63
CA ASN A 149 14.33 1.93 11.46
C ASN A 149 14.58 3.35 10.89
N GLY A 150 13.67 3.89 10.09
CA GLY A 150 13.78 5.25 9.57
C GLY A 150 13.94 5.37 8.05
N GLY A 151 14.00 4.27 7.32
CA GLY A 151 14.08 4.27 5.86
C GLY A 151 13.28 3.17 5.19
N PHE A 152 12.95 3.37 3.92
CA PHE A 152 12.45 2.28 3.09
C PHE A 152 13.60 1.36 2.71
N VAL A 153 13.40 0.06 2.90
CA VAL A 153 14.27 -1.00 2.39
C VAL A 153 13.75 -1.49 1.04
N LEU A 154 12.44 -1.66 0.91
CA LEU A 154 11.79 -1.99 -0.36
C LEU A 154 10.75 -0.92 -0.66
N TRP A 155 10.86 -0.31 -1.84
CA TRP A 155 9.91 0.71 -2.27
C TRP A 155 9.70 0.67 -3.78
N PRO A 156 8.49 1.01 -4.25
CA PRO A 156 8.24 1.12 -5.68
C PRO A 156 8.90 2.39 -6.23
N GLU A 157 9.63 2.24 -7.34
CA GLU A 157 10.23 3.37 -8.05
C GLU A 157 9.96 3.31 -9.56
N GLY A 158 10.06 4.46 -10.23
CA GLY A 158 10.12 4.52 -11.69
C GLY A 158 8.88 4.00 -12.40
N LYS A 159 9.08 3.43 -13.61
CA LYS A 159 7.99 2.88 -14.41
C LYS A 159 7.71 1.43 -14.01
N GLN A 160 6.71 1.26 -13.14
CA GLN A 160 6.25 -0.05 -12.66
C GLN A 160 5.83 -0.97 -13.83
N ARG A 161 6.24 -2.23 -13.75
CA ARG A 161 5.90 -3.32 -14.68
C ARG A 161 5.24 -4.47 -13.94
N LYS A 162 4.56 -5.34 -14.69
CA LYS A 162 4.10 -6.62 -14.15
C LYS A 162 5.32 -7.51 -13.89
N CYS A 163 5.30 -8.25 -12.80
CA CYS A 163 6.29 -9.29 -12.51
C CYS A 163 5.83 -10.56 -13.25
N ASP A 164 6.75 -11.24 -13.93
CA ASP A 164 6.45 -12.47 -14.64
C ASP A 164 6.41 -13.67 -13.67
#